data_AF-A0A2J8XLP1-F1
#
_entry.id   AF-A0A2J8XLP1-F1
#
_cell.length_a   1.000
_cell.length_b   1.000
_cell.length_c   1.000
_cell.angle_alpha   90.00
_cell.angle_beta   90.00
_cell.angle_gamma   90.00
#
_symmetry.space_group_name_H-M   'P 1'
#
loop_
_entity.id
_entity.type
_entity.pdbx_description
1 polymer ?
#
loop_
_entity_poly.entity_id
_entity_poly.type
_entity_poly.pdbx_seq_one_letter_code
_entity_poly.pdbx_strand_id
1 'polypeptide(L)'
;SKEPQRGMGYMPKRGLDVNKCEIARFFKLHERKCEPIIMTVPRKSDLFQDDLYPDTAGPEAALEAEEWFEGKNADPILISLKHGYIPGKNRDLKVVKKNILDSKPTANKKCDLISVPKKTTDMASVQNEAKLDEILKEIKSIKDTICNQDERISKLEQQMAKIAA
;
A
#
# COMPACT_ATOMS: atom_id res chain seq x y z
N SER A 1 -36.86 -7.28 -9.83
CA SER A 1 -37.73 -6.35 -9.06
C SER A 1 -37.86 -5.00 -9.76
N LYS A 2 -39.08 -4.46 -9.90
CA LYS A 2 -39.36 -3.12 -10.46
C LYS A 2 -39.09 -1.98 -9.47
N GLU A 3 -38.84 -2.31 -8.20
CA GLU A 3 -38.53 -1.33 -7.16
C GLU A 3 -37.15 -0.68 -7.43
N PRO A 4 -37.04 0.66 -7.32
CA PRO A 4 -35.78 1.38 -7.49
C PRO A 4 -34.72 0.93 -6.49
N GLN A 5 -33.45 0.90 -6.92
CA GLN A 5 -32.34 0.57 -6.02
C GLN A 5 -32.05 1.75 -5.08
N ARG A 6 -31.89 1.47 -3.78
CA ARG A 6 -31.41 2.43 -2.76
C ARG A 6 -29.91 2.30 -2.51
N GLY A 7 -29.36 1.13 -2.79
CA GLY A 7 -27.96 0.79 -2.60
C GLY A 7 -27.66 -0.60 -3.13
N MET A 8 -26.39 -0.96 -3.14
CA MET A 8 -25.91 -2.24 -3.63
C MET A 8 -24.71 -2.71 -2.80
N GLY A 9 -24.78 -3.93 -2.27
CA GLY A 9 -23.62 -4.65 -1.74
C GLY A 9 -23.07 -5.64 -2.76
N TYR A 10 -21.79 -6.01 -2.60
CA TYR A 10 -21.14 -7.03 -3.42
C TYR A 10 -20.49 -8.08 -2.53
N MET A 11 -20.74 -9.36 -2.80
CA MET A 11 -20.16 -10.48 -2.06
C MET A 11 -18.69 -10.69 -2.46
N PRO A 12 -17.76 -10.77 -1.48
CA PRO A 12 -16.39 -11.20 -1.75
C PRO A 12 -16.34 -12.60 -2.38
N LYS A 13 -15.30 -12.89 -3.18
CA LYS A 13 -15.13 -14.18 -3.87
C LYS A 13 -15.24 -15.40 -2.93
N ARG A 14 -14.74 -15.26 -1.70
CA ARG A 14 -14.79 -16.29 -0.64
C ARG A 14 -16.19 -16.65 -0.13
N GLY A 15 -17.21 -15.85 -0.45
CA GLY A 15 -18.61 -16.08 -0.05
C GLY A 15 -19.54 -16.55 -1.17
N LEU A 16 -18.98 -16.83 -2.36
CA LEU A 16 -19.73 -17.33 -3.51
C LEU A 16 -19.89 -18.86 -3.43
N ASP A 17 -20.98 -19.36 -4.02
CA ASP A 17 -21.25 -20.79 -4.15
C ASP A 17 -20.59 -21.34 -5.43
N VAL A 18 -19.34 -21.82 -5.27
CA VAL A 18 -18.53 -22.34 -6.39
C VAL A 18 -19.14 -23.58 -7.04
N ASN A 19 -19.93 -24.36 -6.30
CA ASN A 19 -20.59 -25.56 -6.83
C ASN A 19 -21.71 -25.21 -7.81
N LYS A 20 -22.27 -24.00 -7.71
CA LYS A 20 -23.30 -23.49 -8.63
C LYS A 20 -22.75 -22.61 -9.73
N CYS A 21 -21.44 -22.55 -9.92
CA CYS A 21 -20.80 -21.64 -10.87
C CYS A 21 -21.21 -20.16 -10.67
N GLU A 22 -21.49 -19.76 -9.43
CA GLU A 22 -21.76 -18.38 -9.07
C GLU A 22 -20.46 -17.56 -9.12
N ILE A 23 -20.43 -16.51 -9.95
CA ILE A 23 -19.25 -15.64 -10.14
C ILE A 23 -19.38 -14.30 -9.42
N ALA A 24 -20.60 -13.90 -9.07
CA ALA A 24 -20.90 -12.71 -8.30
C ALA A 24 -22.25 -12.83 -7.61
N ARG A 25 -22.35 -12.26 -6.40
CA ARG A 25 -23.61 -12.04 -5.69
C ARG A 25 -23.71 -10.57 -5.33
N PHE A 26 -24.78 -9.95 -5.78
CA PHE A 26 -25.14 -8.60 -5.37
C PHE A 26 -26.20 -8.65 -4.28
N PHE A 27 -26.17 -7.66 -3.40
CA PHE A 27 -27.21 -7.45 -2.39
C PHE A 27 -27.91 -6.13 -2.69
N LYS A 28 -28.97 -6.20 -3.49
CA LYS A 28 -29.73 -5.01 -3.89
C LYS A 28 -30.58 -4.54 -2.73
N LEU A 29 -30.35 -3.31 -2.31
CA LEU A 29 -31.14 -2.68 -1.26
C LEU A 29 -32.37 -2.00 -1.88
N HIS A 30 -33.54 -2.35 -1.36
CA HIS A 30 -34.80 -1.66 -1.59
C HIS A 30 -35.15 -0.83 -0.35
N GLU A 31 -36.33 -0.21 -0.33
CA GLU A 31 -36.73 0.65 0.80
C GLU A 31 -36.77 -0.09 2.15
N ARG A 32 -37.24 -1.34 2.17
CA ARG A 32 -37.43 -2.14 3.40
C ARG A 32 -36.95 -3.58 3.32
N LYS A 33 -36.19 -3.93 2.27
CA LYS A 33 -35.69 -5.30 2.06
C LYS A 33 -34.34 -5.32 1.35
N CYS A 34 -33.58 -6.37 1.58
CA CYS A 34 -32.36 -6.68 0.86
C CYS A 34 -32.61 -7.91 -0.03
N GLU A 35 -32.44 -7.77 -1.33
CA GLU A 35 -32.66 -8.85 -2.31
C GLU A 35 -31.30 -9.33 -2.84
N PRO A 36 -30.91 -10.60 -2.61
CA PRO A 36 -29.71 -11.16 -3.23
C PRO A 36 -29.95 -11.41 -4.73
N ILE A 37 -29.02 -10.98 -5.57
CA ILE A 37 -29.03 -11.20 -7.03
C ILE A 37 -27.77 -12.01 -7.38
N ILE A 38 -27.97 -13.23 -7.85
CA ILE A 38 -26.92 -14.22 -8.12
C ILE A 38 -26.58 -14.19 -9.61
N MET A 39 -25.30 -13.96 -9.93
CA MET A 39 -24.77 -14.06 -11.28
C MET A 39 -24.04 -15.40 -11.44
N THR A 40 -24.54 -16.23 -12.35
CA THR A 40 -24.05 -17.59 -12.57
C THR A 40 -23.59 -17.75 -14.00
N VAL A 41 -22.45 -18.44 -14.19
CA VAL A 41 -22.03 -18.92 -15.51
C VAL A 41 -22.71 -20.26 -15.77
N PRO A 42 -23.50 -20.41 -16.85
CA PRO A 42 -24.19 -21.66 -17.13
C PRO A 42 -23.19 -22.75 -17.55
N ARG A 43 -22.92 -23.71 -16.67
CA ARG A 43 -22.06 -24.89 -16.91
C ARG A 43 -22.85 -26.18 -16.69
N LYS A 44 -22.42 -27.28 -17.32
CA LYS A 44 -23.06 -28.60 -17.24
C LYS A 44 -22.29 -29.59 -16.33
N SER A 45 -21.48 -29.09 -15.41
CA SER A 45 -20.62 -29.92 -14.57
C SER A 45 -20.71 -29.48 -13.12
N ASP A 46 -20.79 -30.47 -12.23
CA ASP A 46 -20.72 -30.29 -10.77
C ASP A 46 -19.27 -30.28 -10.26
N LEU A 47 -18.29 -30.46 -11.16
CA LEU A 47 -16.87 -30.35 -10.83
C LEU A 47 -16.50 -28.88 -10.65
N PHE A 48 -15.56 -28.63 -9.73
CA PHE A 48 -14.95 -27.31 -9.55
C PHE A 48 -14.37 -26.80 -10.89
N GLN A 49 -14.73 -25.56 -11.24
CA GLN A 49 -14.33 -24.92 -12.49
C GLN A 49 -13.09 -24.04 -12.25
N ASP A 50 -11.90 -24.61 -12.39
CA ASP A 50 -10.62 -23.90 -12.16
C ASP A 50 -10.49 -22.64 -13.06
N ASP A 51 -11.12 -22.65 -14.24
CA ASP A 51 -11.12 -21.52 -15.18
C ASP A 51 -11.98 -20.33 -14.72
N LEU A 52 -13.04 -20.58 -13.94
CA LEU A 52 -13.90 -19.54 -13.38
C LEU A 52 -13.38 -18.99 -12.04
N TYR A 53 -12.58 -19.79 -11.34
CA TYR A 53 -12.13 -19.52 -9.98
C TYR A 53 -10.61 -19.63 -9.86
N PRO A 54 -9.85 -18.70 -10.49
CA PRO A 54 -8.42 -18.59 -10.22
C PRO A 54 -8.20 -18.25 -8.73
N ASP A 55 -6.98 -18.46 -8.26
CA ASP A 55 -6.61 -18.11 -6.90
C ASP A 55 -6.90 -16.63 -6.62
N THR A 56 -7.53 -16.36 -5.48
CA THR A 56 -8.07 -15.03 -5.12
C THR A 56 -7.46 -14.55 -3.82
N ALA A 57 -7.47 -13.23 -3.59
CA ALA A 57 -7.01 -12.64 -2.33
C ALA A 57 -7.71 -13.29 -1.11
N GLY A 58 -6.89 -13.81 -0.20
CA GLY A 58 -7.31 -14.43 1.04
C GLY A 58 -7.68 -13.44 2.14
N PRO A 59 -7.99 -13.93 3.35
CA PRO A 59 -8.26 -13.09 4.51
C PRO A 59 -6.98 -12.59 5.21
N GLU A 60 -5.81 -13.11 4.86
CA GLU A 60 -4.53 -12.76 5.50
C GLU A 60 -3.90 -11.55 4.80
N ALA A 61 -3.44 -10.58 5.59
CA ALA A 61 -2.71 -9.41 5.10
C ALA A 61 -1.29 -9.82 4.70
N ALA A 62 -0.82 -9.31 3.56
CA ALA A 62 0.52 -9.59 3.05
C ALA A 62 1.62 -8.81 3.79
N LEU A 63 1.27 -7.65 4.34
CA LEU A 63 2.16 -6.76 5.09
C LEU A 63 1.44 -6.25 6.33
N GLU A 64 2.21 -6.03 7.39
CA GLU A 64 1.74 -5.25 8.54
C GLU A 64 1.79 -3.74 8.22
N ALA A 65 1.09 -2.92 9.01
CA ALA A 65 0.92 -1.50 8.69
C ALA A 65 2.26 -0.74 8.67
N GLU A 66 3.15 -1.02 9.63
CA GLU A 66 4.46 -0.39 9.76
C GLU A 66 5.33 -0.66 8.53
N GLU A 67 5.30 -1.88 8.03
CA GLU A 67 6.06 -2.30 6.84
C GLU A 67 5.60 -1.58 5.58
N TRP A 68 4.29 -1.37 5.44
CA TRP A 68 3.74 -0.57 4.35
C TRP A 68 4.12 0.92 4.48
N PHE A 69 4.13 1.48 5.69
CA PHE A 69 4.59 2.85 5.94
C PHE A 69 6.09 3.04 5.65
N GLU A 70 6.91 1.99 5.82
CA GLU A 70 8.32 1.96 5.39
C GLU A 70 8.50 1.90 3.86
N GLY A 71 7.41 1.80 3.09
CA GLY A 71 7.42 1.74 1.63
C GLY A 71 7.58 0.34 1.05
N LYS A 72 7.46 -0.72 1.86
CA LYS A 72 7.42 -2.09 1.34
C LYS A 72 6.12 -2.33 0.57
N ASN A 73 6.21 -3.15 -0.48
CA ASN A 73 5.08 -3.57 -1.29
C ASN A 73 5.04 -5.11 -1.35
N ALA A 74 3.84 -5.68 -1.27
CA ALA A 74 3.63 -7.11 -1.43
C ALA A 74 2.27 -7.36 -2.11
N ASP A 75 2.21 -8.42 -2.91
CA ASP A 75 0.96 -8.89 -3.51
C ASP A 75 0.07 -9.55 -2.45
N PRO A 76 -1.27 -9.56 -2.66
CA PRO A 76 -2.18 -10.26 -1.77
C PRO A 76 -1.83 -11.74 -1.64
N ILE A 77 -1.92 -12.28 -0.42
CA ILE A 77 -1.77 -13.72 -0.20
C ILE A 77 -2.97 -14.42 -0.84
N LEU A 78 -2.72 -15.17 -1.91
CA LEU A 78 -3.77 -15.83 -2.68
C LEU A 78 -4.19 -17.16 -2.04
N ILE A 79 -5.47 -17.51 -2.20
CA ILE A 79 -6.05 -18.78 -1.78
C ILE A 79 -6.91 -19.38 -2.90
N SER A 80 -6.96 -20.70 -2.95
CA SER A 80 -7.87 -21.43 -3.83
C SER A 80 -9.25 -21.59 -3.19
N LEU A 81 -10.31 -21.39 -3.98
CA LEU A 81 -11.70 -21.61 -3.54
C LEU A 81 -12.16 -23.08 -3.66
N LYS A 82 -11.31 -23.97 -4.16
CA LYS A 82 -11.64 -25.38 -4.42
C LYS A 82 -12.11 -26.14 -3.19
N HIS A 83 -11.54 -25.81 -2.02
CA HIS A 83 -11.89 -26.43 -0.74
C HIS A 83 -12.97 -25.66 0.02
N GLY A 84 -13.63 -24.69 -0.63
CA GLY A 84 -14.66 -23.85 -0.02
C GLY A 84 -14.10 -22.85 0.97
N TYR A 85 -14.92 -22.51 1.98
CA TYR A 85 -14.56 -21.53 2.99
C TYR A 85 -13.53 -22.08 3.97
N ILE A 86 -12.35 -21.46 3.99
CA ILE A 86 -11.32 -21.69 5.01
C ILE A 86 -11.44 -20.55 6.03
N PRO A 87 -11.83 -20.83 7.30
CA PRO A 87 -11.87 -19.80 8.33
C PRO A 87 -10.48 -19.21 8.54
N GLY A 88 -10.41 -17.88 8.58
CA GLY A 88 -9.18 -17.19 8.94
C GLY A 88 -8.74 -17.54 10.35
N LYS A 89 -7.43 -17.45 10.62
CA LYS A 89 -6.94 -17.48 12.01
C LYS A 89 -7.61 -16.32 12.75
N ASN A 90 -8.33 -16.58 13.84
CA ASN A 90 -8.91 -15.53 14.68
C ASN A 90 -7.78 -14.61 15.15
N ARG A 91 -7.68 -13.43 14.55
CA ARG A 91 -6.84 -12.33 15.04
C ARG A 91 -7.74 -11.46 15.89
N ASP A 92 -7.59 -11.53 17.21
CA ASP A 92 -8.22 -10.54 18.08
C ASP A 92 -7.70 -9.16 17.68
N LEU A 93 -8.60 -8.25 17.30
CA LEU A 93 -8.23 -6.88 16.95
C LEU A 93 -7.76 -6.16 18.23
N LYS A 94 -6.45 -6.16 18.47
CA LYS A 94 -5.83 -5.41 19.55
C LYS A 94 -5.56 -3.99 19.09
N VAL A 95 -6.35 -3.04 19.58
CA VAL A 95 -6.17 -1.63 19.28
C VAL A 95 -5.02 -1.07 20.09
N VAL A 96 -3.94 -0.67 19.42
CA VAL A 96 -2.83 0.07 20.03
C VAL A 96 -3.10 1.57 19.85
N LYS A 97 -3.37 2.30 20.94
CA LYS A 97 -3.62 3.75 20.94
C LYS A 97 -2.34 4.58 20.83
N LYS A 98 -1.50 4.34 19.82
CA LYS A 98 -0.36 5.21 19.52
C LYS A 98 -0.71 6.07 18.31
N ASN A 99 -0.65 7.39 18.47
CA ASN A 99 -0.83 8.32 17.34
C ASN A 99 0.49 8.42 16.56
N ILE A 100 0.49 7.88 15.35
CA ILE A 100 1.62 7.88 14.42
C ILE A 100 1.72 9.17 13.59
N LEU A 101 0.72 10.06 13.66
CA LEU A 101 0.68 11.32 12.89
C LEU A 101 1.22 12.54 13.66
N ASP A 102 1.41 12.43 14.99
CA ASP A 102 1.87 13.55 15.84
C ASP A 102 3.41 13.71 15.89
N SER A 103 4.17 13.05 15.00
CA SER A 103 5.62 13.21 14.95
C SER A 103 6.03 14.55 14.33
N LYS A 104 6.00 15.61 15.14
CA LYS A 104 6.82 16.80 14.95
C LYS A 104 8.28 16.41 15.25
N PRO A 105 9.27 16.66 14.37
CA PRO A 105 10.65 16.29 14.63
C PRO A 105 11.18 17.21 15.73
N THR A 106 11.19 16.71 16.97
CA THR A 106 11.80 17.43 18.08
C THR A 106 13.20 16.87 18.27
N ALA A 107 14.18 17.71 17.97
CA ALA A 107 15.58 17.45 18.21
C ALA A 107 15.85 17.08 19.68
N ASN A 108 16.85 16.20 19.86
CA ASN A 108 17.56 15.87 21.10
C ASN A 108 16.80 15.09 22.19
N LYS A 109 17.22 13.83 22.37
CA LYS A 109 17.83 13.36 23.64
C LYS A 109 18.68 12.10 23.42
N LYS A 110 19.88 12.14 24.00
CA LYS A 110 20.94 11.13 23.99
C LYS A 110 20.53 9.80 24.63
N CYS A 111 21.28 8.79 24.19
CA CYS A 111 21.46 7.40 24.65
C CYS A 111 21.37 7.14 26.16
N ASP A 112 20.94 5.92 26.53
CA ASP A 112 21.68 5.02 27.42
C ASP A 112 21.27 3.53 27.27
N LEU A 113 22.22 2.76 26.71
CA LEU A 113 22.77 1.45 27.12
C LEU A 113 21.91 0.15 27.25
N ILE A 114 22.16 -0.73 26.26
CA ILE A 114 22.59 -2.16 26.35
C ILE A 114 21.58 -3.26 26.73
N SER A 115 21.28 -4.14 25.75
CA SER A 115 21.58 -5.59 25.84
C SER A 115 21.63 -6.25 24.44
N VAL A 116 22.73 -6.92 24.13
CA VAL A 116 23.08 -7.68 22.90
C VAL A 116 23.66 -9.02 23.38
N PRO A 117 23.35 -10.21 22.81
CA PRO A 117 24.04 -10.75 21.60
C PRO A 117 23.14 -11.60 20.67
N LYS A 118 23.38 -11.87 19.37
CA LYS A 118 24.56 -11.79 18.47
C LYS A 118 24.12 -12.04 17.00
N LYS A 119 24.90 -11.51 16.03
CA LYS A 119 25.04 -11.85 14.58
C LYS A 119 23.81 -11.56 13.69
N THR A 120 23.84 -10.71 12.66
CA THR A 120 24.88 -10.27 11.70
C THR A 120 24.62 -8.81 11.27
N THR A 121 25.59 -8.15 10.63
CA THR A 121 25.50 -6.92 9.80
C THR A 121 26.21 -5.66 10.33
N ASP A 122 27.54 -5.71 10.51
CA ASP A 122 28.36 -4.53 10.87
C ASP A 122 28.93 -3.74 9.66
N MET A 123 28.54 -4.06 8.41
CA MET A 123 29.03 -3.32 7.22
C MET A 123 28.04 -2.31 6.62
N ALA A 124 26.75 -2.37 6.99
CA ALA A 124 25.72 -1.55 6.34
C ALA A 124 25.53 -0.16 6.98
N SER A 125 25.78 -0.01 8.28
CA SER A 125 25.56 1.26 8.99
C SER A 125 26.58 2.34 8.61
N VAL A 126 27.86 1.97 8.52
CA VAL A 126 28.96 2.88 8.14
C VAL A 126 28.83 3.34 6.68
N GLN A 127 28.36 2.46 5.79
CA GLN A 127 28.12 2.81 4.39
C GLN A 127 26.99 3.83 4.20
N ASN A 128 25.96 3.78 5.04
CA ASN A 128 24.84 4.72 4.95
C ASN A 128 25.22 6.12 5.45
N GLU A 129 26.07 6.21 6.48
CA GLU A 129 26.58 7.47 7.01
C GLU A 129 27.52 8.16 6.01
N ALA A 130 28.44 7.40 5.40
CA ALA A 130 29.34 7.92 4.35
C ALA A 130 28.57 8.41 3.10
N LYS A 131 27.53 7.67 2.68
CA LYS A 131 26.66 8.10 1.56
C LYS A 131 25.87 9.37 1.90
N LEU A 132 25.43 9.53 3.15
CA LEU A 132 24.71 10.72 3.59
C LEU A 132 25.61 11.96 3.54
N ASP A 133 26.86 11.84 4.00
CA ASP A 133 27.85 12.94 3.94
C ASP A 133 28.20 13.31 2.50
N GLU A 134 28.31 12.32 1.61
CA GLU A 134 28.54 12.54 0.18
C GLU A 134 27.38 13.30 -0.48
N ILE A 135 26.13 12.89 -0.22
CA ILE A 135 24.93 13.57 -0.71
C ILE A 135 24.85 15.02 -0.19
N LEU A 136 25.17 15.27 1.09
CA LEU A 136 25.17 16.61 1.64
C LEU A 136 26.23 17.51 0.98
N LYS A 137 27.37 16.95 0.63
CA LYS A 137 28.44 17.65 -0.08
C LYS A 137 28.04 18.00 -1.52
N GLU A 138 27.38 17.07 -2.23
CA GLU A 138 26.84 17.32 -3.57
C GLU A 138 25.76 18.42 -3.55
N ILE A 139 24.83 18.36 -2.60
CA ILE A 139 23.79 19.41 -2.44
C ILE A 139 24.42 20.79 -2.24
N LYS A 140 25.49 20.88 -1.44
CA LYS A 140 26.21 22.14 -1.22
C LYS A 140 26.86 22.63 -2.52
N SER A 141 27.55 21.74 -3.24
CA SER A 141 28.20 22.09 -4.51
C SER A 141 27.18 22.52 -5.58
N ILE A 142 26.01 21.87 -5.65
CA ILE A 142 24.93 22.24 -6.56
C ILE A 142 24.40 23.64 -6.23
N LYS A 143 24.18 23.93 -4.95
CA LYS A 143 23.74 25.27 -4.49
C LYS A 143 24.74 26.37 -4.86
N ASP A 144 26.04 26.11 -4.66
CA ASP A 144 27.09 27.07 -5.03
C ASP A 144 27.12 27.32 -6.55
N THR A 145 26.91 26.26 -7.34
CA THR A 145 26.84 26.37 -8.80
C THR A 145 25.64 27.16 -9.27
N ILE A 146 24.46 26.94 -8.67
CA ILE A 146 23.24 27.70 -8.97
C ILE A 146 23.45 29.19 -8.66
N CYS A 147 24.03 29.51 -7.49
CA CYS A 147 24.32 30.90 -7.12
C CYS A 147 25.23 31.59 -8.15
N ASN A 148 26.30 30.91 -8.57
CA ASN A 148 27.20 31.44 -9.60
C ASN A 148 26.51 31.61 -10.97
N GLN A 149 25.59 30.70 -11.31
CA GLN A 149 24.80 30.80 -12.55
C GLN A 149 23.83 31.98 -12.48
N ASP A 150 23.14 32.19 -11.35
CA ASP A 150 22.24 33.33 -11.14
C ASP A 150 22.97 34.67 -11.27
N GLU A 151 24.17 34.78 -10.68
CA GLU A 151 25.01 35.98 -10.85
C GLU A 151 25.40 36.23 -12.31
N ARG A 152 25.76 35.16 -13.02
CA ARG A 152 26.13 35.25 -14.43
C ARG A 152 24.94 35.65 -15.30
N ILE A 153 23.77 35.07 -15.03
CA ILE A 153 22.52 35.40 -15.73
C ILE A 153 22.20 36.88 -15.49
N SER A 154 22.24 37.35 -14.25
CA SER A 154 21.99 38.76 -13.93
C SER A 154 22.93 39.71 -14.68
N LYS A 155 24.23 39.38 -14.77
CA LYS A 155 25.21 40.17 -15.54
C LYS A 155 24.90 40.18 -17.04
N LEU A 156 24.53 39.04 -17.61
CA LEU A 156 24.17 38.93 -19.02
C LEU A 156 22.89 39.70 -19.34
N GLU A 157 21.88 39.62 -18.46
CA GLU A 157 20.63 40.39 -18.59
C GLU A 157 20.90 41.90 -18.56
N GLN A 158 21.77 42.37 -17.66
CA GLN A 158 22.19 43.77 -17.62
C GLN A 158 22.93 44.21 -18.89
N GLN A 159 23.76 43.35 -19.48
CA GLN A 159 24.46 43.63 -20.73
C GLN A 159 23.47 43.69 -21.91
N MET A 160 22.54 42.75 -21.99
CA MET A 160 21.48 42.73 -23.01
C MET A 160 20.60 43.98 -22.92
N ALA A 161 20.23 44.41 -21.70
CA ALA A 161 19.45 45.63 -21.49
C ALA A 161 20.18 46.90 -21.97
N LYS A 162 21.52 46.95 -21.89
CA LYS A 162 22.33 48.07 -22.39
C LYS A 162 22.49 48.08 -23.91
N ILE A 163 22.37 46.93 -24.57
CA ILE A 163 22.45 46.81 -26.04
C ILE A 163 21.08 47.08 -26.69
N ALA A 164 20.00 46.84 -25.96
CA ALA A 164 18.62 47.06 -26.42
C ALA A 164 18.11 48.51 -26.21
N ALA A 165 18.92 49.40 -25.63
CA ALA A 165 18.65 50.84 -25.45
C ALA A 165 19.50 51.66 -26.43
#